data_AF-A0A1L9X4M0-F1
#
_entry.id   AF-A0A1L9X4M0-F1
#
_cell.length_a   1.000
_cell.length_b   1.000
_cell.length_c   1.000
_cell.angle_alpha   90.00
_cell.angle_beta   90.00
_cell.angle_gamma   90.00
#
_symmetry.space_group_name_H-M   'P 1'
#
loop_
_entity.id
_entity.type
_entity.pdbx_description
1 polymer ?
#
loop_
_entity_poly.entity_id
_entity_poly.type
_entity_poly.pdbx_seq_one_letter_code
_entity_poly.pdbx_strand_id
1 'polypeptide(L)'
;MSYLSPCTLNPPPGCINWDHQALHPPPWVLTILPPTTRELIDRCYLLAYSSLRVQRHVELCFAARYKSLCPGAFTSSSTDPSTNPTTPAAEPTPATASAAATTPDPNPDSDPDPNPQPKSGHNPVLLITHAQSIDRLFNWRRDYIPGNPTLAPSAKIPRSAVRFHVDRAAFAAYAARYTALLDMYLTTYYRRYREAVGAVERSIVLLRSGSGTGRNQGGEAGQGEGGRDGDKDTEKAREMRELDCRQLEWWWGTVFLREMMRWESRIPLLRMPAFEVVIGEVYEAVRGAVEEGEEEVVWEERGFGGYDLNCGR
;
A
#
# COMPACT_ATOMS: atom_id res chain seq x y z
N MET A 1 -23.87 6.24 -17.49
CA MET A 1 -24.47 5.92 -16.18
C MET A 1 -23.34 5.70 -15.19
N SER A 2 -23.30 6.53 -14.15
CA SER A 2 -22.17 6.68 -13.23
C SER A 2 -22.07 5.48 -12.29
N TYR A 3 -21.03 4.67 -12.48
CA TYR A 3 -20.67 3.56 -11.61
C TYR A 3 -20.16 4.10 -10.29
N LEU A 4 -21.04 4.22 -9.29
CA LEU A 4 -20.62 4.52 -7.94
C LEU A 4 -20.35 3.22 -7.16
N SER A 5 -19.10 3.16 -6.69
CA SER A 5 -18.55 2.40 -5.56
C SER A 5 -18.08 0.96 -5.77
N PRO A 6 -17.12 0.78 -6.70
CA PRO A 6 -15.79 0.21 -6.40
C PRO A 6 -14.64 1.26 -6.27
N CYS A 7 -14.92 2.53 -5.93
CA CYS A 7 -14.50 3.65 -6.79
C CYS A 7 -13.69 4.85 -6.23
N THR A 8 -13.12 4.87 -5.03
CA THR A 8 -12.29 6.04 -4.65
C THR A 8 -10.85 5.97 -5.14
N LEU A 9 -10.34 4.75 -5.36
CA LEU A 9 -9.01 4.51 -5.89
C LEU A 9 -9.10 3.47 -7.01
N ASN A 10 -8.76 3.86 -8.24
CA ASN A 10 -8.67 2.95 -9.37
C ASN A 10 -7.18 2.77 -9.77
N PRO A 11 -6.62 1.55 -9.67
CA PRO A 11 -7.24 0.31 -9.21
C PRO A 11 -7.39 0.27 -7.67
N PRO A 12 -8.17 -0.69 -7.12
CA PRO A 12 -8.46 -0.76 -5.69
C PRO A 12 -7.19 -0.87 -4.83
N PRO A 13 -7.26 -0.46 -3.56
CA PRO A 13 -6.17 -0.63 -2.58
C PRO A 13 -5.59 -2.05 -2.60
N GLY A 14 -4.27 -2.14 -2.69
CA GLY A 14 -3.55 -3.42 -2.72
C GLY A 14 -3.60 -4.18 -4.05
N CYS A 15 -4.31 -3.69 -5.07
CA CYS A 15 -4.35 -4.31 -6.40
C CYS A 15 -3.29 -3.79 -7.36
N ILE A 16 -2.60 -2.69 -7.03
CA ILE A 16 -1.45 -2.27 -7.82
C ILE A 16 -0.29 -3.21 -7.46
N ASN A 17 0.05 -4.08 -8.40
CA ASN A 17 1.24 -4.90 -8.28
C ASN A 17 2.47 -3.98 -8.45
N TRP A 18 3.29 -3.92 -7.40
CA TRP A 18 4.55 -3.20 -7.48
C TRP A 18 5.59 -4.16 -8.05
N ASP A 19 6.06 -3.88 -9.25
CA ASP A 19 7.18 -4.62 -9.79
C ASP A 19 8.47 -4.09 -9.13
N HIS A 20 8.90 -4.78 -8.06
CA HIS A 20 10.14 -4.46 -7.36
C HIS A 20 11.36 -4.51 -8.27
N GLN A 21 11.29 -5.32 -9.33
CA GLN A 21 12.39 -5.45 -10.28
C GLN A 21 12.43 -4.27 -11.25
N ALA A 22 11.29 -3.71 -11.63
CA ALA A 22 11.22 -2.55 -12.53
C ALA A 22 11.90 -1.29 -11.95
N LEU A 23 11.91 -1.17 -10.63
CA LEU A 23 12.50 -0.01 -9.93
C LEU A 23 13.93 -0.22 -9.47
N HIS A 24 14.42 -1.45 -9.53
CA HIS A 24 15.82 -1.72 -9.30
C HIS A 24 16.63 -1.11 -10.47
N PRO A 25 17.69 -0.35 -10.19
CA PRO A 25 18.59 0.12 -11.24
C PRO A 25 19.15 -1.09 -12.00
N PRO A 26 19.13 -1.09 -13.34
CA PRO A 26 19.78 -2.13 -14.13
C PRO A 26 21.26 -2.27 -13.72
N PRO A 27 21.83 -3.48 -13.68
CA PRO A 27 23.19 -3.69 -13.20
C PRO A 27 24.25 -2.83 -13.92
N TRP A 28 24.07 -2.61 -15.23
CA TRP A 28 24.97 -1.76 -16.02
C TRP A 28 24.93 -0.28 -15.60
N VAL A 29 23.82 0.22 -15.07
CA VAL A 29 23.73 1.59 -14.52
C VAL A 29 24.67 1.73 -13.33
N LEU A 30 24.79 0.69 -12.50
CA LEU A 30 25.63 0.70 -11.31
C LEU A 30 27.12 0.50 -11.63
N THR A 31 27.50 0.09 -12.83
CA THR A 31 28.92 -0.04 -13.21
C THR A 31 29.50 1.25 -13.77
N ILE A 32 28.67 2.10 -14.38
CA ILE A 32 29.10 3.33 -15.08
C ILE A 32 29.13 4.56 -14.16
N LEU A 33 28.41 4.51 -13.04
CA LEU A 33 28.21 5.66 -12.17
C LEU A 33 29.32 5.83 -11.13
N PRO A 34 29.68 7.08 -10.77
CA PRO A 34 30.54 7.33 -9.63
C PRO A 34 29.97 6.73 -8.34
N PRO A 35 30.82 6.31 -7.38
CA PRO A 35 30.38 5.74 -6.11
C PRO A 35 29.33 6.59 -5.39
N THR A 36 29.53 7.91 -5.37
CA THR A 36 28.61 8.86 -4.74
C THR A 36 27.22 8.84 -5.37
N THR A 37 27.11 8.78 -6.70
CA THR A 37 25.81 8.73 -7.39
C THR A 37 25.13 7.38 -7.17
N ARG A 38 25.89 6.28 -7.12
CA ARG A 38 25.34 4.94 -6.83
C ARG A 38 24.70 4.89 -5.46
N GLU A 39 25.39 5.38 -4.43
CA GLU A 39 24.87 5.46 -3.07
C GLU A 39 23.58 6.30 -3.00
N LEU A 40 23.49 7.39 -3.77
CA LEU A 40 22.27 8.20 -3.84
C LEU A 40 21.10 7.44 -4.49
N ILE A 41 21.35 6.71 -5.58
CA ILE A 41 20.33 5.90 -6.24
C ILE A 41 19.86 4.77 -5.32
N ASP A 42 20.77 4.03 -4.70
CA ASP A 42 20.44 2.93 -3.77
C ASP A 42 19.63 3.45 -2.58
N ARG A 43 20.05 4.57 -1.99
CA ARG A 43 19.30 5.23 -0.91
C ARG A 43 17.92 5.68 -1.37
N CYS A 44 17.81 6.25 -2.56
CA CYS A 44 16.53 6.68 -3.12
C CYS A 44 15.60 5.50 -3.34
N TYR A 45 16.09 4.39 -3.87
CA TYR A 45 15.33 3.15 -4.04
C TYR A 45 14.80 2.62 -2.70
N LEU A 46 15.63 2.54 -1.67
CA LEU A 46 15.21 2.08 -0.33
C LEU A 46 14.14 2.98 0.28
N LEU A 47 14.27 4.29 0.13
CA LEU A 47 13.28 5.26 0.63
C LEU A 47 11.97 5.21 -0.17
N ALA A 48 12.04 5.03 -1.49
CA ALA A 48 10.87 4.83 -2.33
C ALA A 48 10.11 3.56 -1.90
N TYR A 49 10.81 2.44 -1.77
CA TYR A 49 10.21 1.18 -1.31
C TYR A 49 9.56 1.31 0.07
N SER A 50 10.23 1.95 1.04
CA SER A 50 9.68 2.22 2.37
C SER A 50 8.43 3.10 2.30
N SER A 51 8.48 4.19 1.54
CA SER A 51 7.34 5.10 1.32
C SER A 51 6.13 4.35 0.75
N LEU A 52 6.34 3.49 -0.25
CA LEU A 52 5.26 2.74 -0.88
C LEU A 52 4.65 1.67 0.02
N ARG A 53 5.45 1.00 0.85
CA ARG A 53 4.90 0.07 1.87
C ARG A 53 3.98 0.80 2.83
N VAL A 54 4.37 1.98 3.29
CA VAL A 54 3.54 2.80 4.19
C VAL A 54 2.32 3.33 3.44
N GLN A 55 2.46 3.81 2.20
CA GLN A 55 1.32 4.23 1.37
C GLN A 55 0.32 3.09 1.20
N ARG A 56 0.77 1.86 0.91
CA ARG A 56 -0.10 0.69 0.81
C ARG A 56 -0.85 0.44 2.11
N HIS A 57 -0.20 0.59 3.26
CA HIS A 57 -0.86 0.48 4.55
C HIS A 57 -1.93 1.57 4.75
N VAL A 58 -1.62 2.83 4.42
CA VAL A 58 -2.58 3.94 4.43
C VAL A 58 -3.78 3.65 3.52
N GLU A 59 -3.54 3.15 2.30
CA GLU A 59 -4.61 2.76 1.36
C GLU A 59 -5.52 1.65 1.91
N LEU A 60 -4.94 0.66 2.59
CA LEU A 60 -5.71 -0.41 3.24
C LEU A 60 -6.57 0.13 4.39
N CYS A 61 -6.02 1.02 5.22
CA CYS A 61 -6.81 1.73 6.23
C CYS A 61 -7.91 2.54 5.54
N PHE A 62 -7.61 3.31 4.50
CA PHE A 62 -8.61 4.07 3.77
C PHE A 62 -9.77 3.20 3.25
N ALA A 63 -9.48 2.00 2.77
CA ALA A 63 -10.50 1.01 2.38
C ALA A 63 -11.36 0.52 3.54
N ALA A 64 -10.79 0.41 4.74
CA ALA A 64 -11.48 -0.03 5.96
C ALA A 64 -12.46 1.00 6.53
N ARG A 65 -12.56 2.21 5.96
CA ARG A 65 -13.45 3.30 6.43
C ARG A 65 -14.93 2.91 6.49
N TYR A 66 -15.38 1.98 5.67
CA TYR A 66 -16.77 1.53 5.72
C TYR A 66 -17.04 0.64 6.94
N LYS A 67 -16.04 -0.17 7.33
CA LYS A 67 -16.15 -1.05 8.51
C LYS A 67 -16.08 -0.25 9.81
N SER A 68 -15.51 0.95 9.79
CA SER A 68 -15.40 1.82 10.95
C SER A 68 -16.69 2.55 11.33
N LEU A 69 -17.75 2.40 10.53
CA LEU A 69 -19.07 2.94 10.84
C LEU A 69 -19.73 2.25 12.03
N CYS A 70 -19.19 1.13 12.53
CA CYS A 70 -19.74 0.42 13.68
C CYS A 70 -18.92 0.60 14.97
N PRO A 71 -19.59 0.87 16.11
CA PRO A 71 -18.94 0.84 17.41
C PRO A 71 -18.51 -0.60 17.72
N GLY A 72 -17.25 -0.78 18.12
CA GLY A 72 -16.69 -2.10 18.46
C GLY A 72 -15.92 -2.82 17.34
N ALA A 73 -15.89 -2.28 16.11
CA ALA A 73 -15.09 -2.87 15.03
C ALA A 73 -13.56 -2.81 15.29
N PHE A 74 -13.12 -1.96 16.23
CA PHE A 74 -11.73 -1.87 16.68
C PHE A 74 -11.64 -2.10 18.18
N THR A 75 -11.98 -3.31 18.65
CA THR A 75 -11.37 -3.77 19.89
C THR A 75 -9.88 -3.80 19.65
N SER A 76 -9.14 -2.97 20.37
CA SER A 76 -7.70 -2.73 20.30
C SER A 76 -6.88 -4.03 20.20
N SER A 77 -6.77 -4.58 18.99
CA SER A 77 -5.67 -5.47 18.62
C SER A 77 -4.47 -4.56 18.42
N SER A 78 -3.89 -4.09 19.53
CA SER A 78 -2.57 -3.48 19.56
C SER A 78 -1.59 -4.52 19.01
N THR A 79 -1.30 -4.39 17.73
CA THR A 79 -0.01 -4.77 17.19
C THR A 79 0.70 -3.46 16.94
N ASP A 80 1.13 -2.81 18.03
CA ASP A 80 2.12 -1.76 17.94
C ASP A 80 3.35 -2.34 17.22
N PRO A 81 3.77 -1.78 16.07
CA PRO A 81 5.10 -2.07 15.57
C PRO A 81 6.08 -1.41 16.54
N SER A 82 6.55 -2.18 17.53
CA SER A 82 7.61 -1.80 18.45
C SER A 82 8.84 -1.34 17.65
N THR A 83 8.98 -0.03 17.49
CA THR A 83 10.22 0.62 17.09
C THR A 83 11.05 0.84 18.34
N ASN A 84 11.79 -0.19 18.77
CA ASN A 84 12.93 0.00 19.65
C ASN A 84 14.18 0.27 18.79
N PRO A 85 14.87 1.42 18.94
CA PRO A 85 16.22 1.59 18.44
C PRO A 85 17.21 1.10 19.51
N THR A 86 17.82 -0.06 19.29
CA THR A 86 18.99 -0.51 20.07
C THR A 86 20.21 -0.51 19.16
N THR A 87 21.11 0.44 19.43
CA THR A 87 22.48 0.56 18.88
C THR A 87 23.39 -0.51 19.54
N PRO A 88 24.47 -0.98 18.86
CA PRO A 88 25.00 -2.33 19.05
C PRO A 88 26.25 -2.39 19.95
N ALA A 89 26.49 -3.56 20.56
CA ALA A 89 27.83 -4.04 20.88
C ALA A 89 27.86 -5.55 21.17
N ALA A 90 28.84 -6.22 20.54
CA ALA A 90 29.47 -7.51 20.87
C ALA A 90 28.78 -8.83 20.46
N GLU A 91 29.33 -9.43 19.40
CA GLU A 91 29.41 -10.87 19.10
C GLU A 91 30.73 -11.46 19.71
N PRO A 92 31.04 -12.77 19.62
CA PRO A 92 30.21 -13.99 19.57
C PRO A 92 30.67 -15.00 20.66
N THR A 93 30.01 -16.17 20.78
CA THR A 93 30.63 -17.53 20.70
C THR A 93 29.60 -18.61 21.14
N PRO A 94 29.60 -19.82 20.53
CA PRO A 94 28.45 -20.70 20.43
C PRO A 94 28.57 -22.00 21.24
N ALA A 95 27.43 -22.61 21.58
CA ALA A 95 27.20 -24.05 21.80
C ALA A 95 25.68 -24.18 22.13
N THR A 96 24.88 -25.22 21.87
CA THR A 96 25.10 -26.66 21.67
C THR A 96 23.82 -27.22 21.03
N ALA A 97 23.97 -28.24 20.19
CA ALA A 97 22.90 -29.03 19.60
C ALA A 97 22.29 -30.06 20.57
N SER A 98 21.02 -30.40 20.39
CA SER A 98 20.40 -31.73 20.60
C SER A 98 18.94 -31.62 20.15
N ALA A 99 18.42 -32.28 19.11
CA ALA A 99 18.54 -33.65 18.60
C ALA A 99 17.94 -34.73 19.52
N ALA A 100 17.19 -35.62 18.86
CA ALA A 100 16.59 -36.88 19.28
C ALA A 100 15.25 -36.78 20.03
N ALA A 101 14.12 -37.11 19.41
CA ALA A 101 13.65 -38.42 18.92
C ALA A 101 12.89 -39.20 20.00
N THR A 102 11.73 -39.75 19.62
CA THR A 102 11.38 -41.18 19.65
C THR A 102 9.86 -41.32 19.78
N THR A 103 9.22 -41.59 18.63
CA THR A 103 8.41 -42.78 18.27
C THR A 103 7.50 -43.48 19.31
N PRO A 104 6.61 -44.40 18.87
CA PRO A 104 5.19 -44.38 19.16
C PRO A 104 4.77 -45.52 20.12
N ASP A 105 3.50 -45.63 20.46
CA ASP A 105 2.82 -46.92 20.23
C ASP A 105 1.28 -46.81 20.31
N PRO A 106 0.57 -47.72 19.62
CA PRO A 106 -0.88 -47.81 19.54
C PRO A 106 -1.42 -48.78 20.60
N ASN A 107 -2.72 -48.69 20.93
CA ASN A 107 -3.61 -49.85 20.88
C ASN A 107 -5.08 -49.50 21.19
N PRO A 108 -6.00 -50.41 20.83
CA PRO A 108 -7.36 -50.10 20.38
C PRO A 108 -8.43 -50.51 21.42
N ASP A 109 -9.68 -50.40 20.96
CA ASP A 109 -10.87 -51.12 21.42
C ASP A 109 -11.48 -50.73 22.76
N SER A 110 -12.55 -49.94 22.67
CA SER A 110 -13.78 -50.12 23.46
C SER A 110 -14.95 -49.44 22.74
N ASP A 111 -15.75 -50.24 22.02
CA ASP A 111 -17.15 -49.97 21.65
C ASP A 111 -18.06 -50.03 22.92
N PRO A 112 -19.39 -49.84 22.82
CA PRO A 112 -20.10 -48.59 22.54
C PRO A 112 -21.16 -48.32 23.64
N ASP A 113 -21.60 -47.07 23.83
CA ASP A 113 -22.84 -46.81 24.57
C ASP A 113 -23.64 -45.68 23.88
N PRO A 114 -24.98 -45.81 23.74
CA PRO A 114 -25.77 -44.99 22.85
C PRO A 114 -26.10 -43.67 23.54
N ASN A 115 -25.36 -42.63 23.18
CA ASN A 115 -25.66 -41.27 23.61
C ASN A 115 -26.99 -40.80 22.97
N PRO A 116 -28.01 -40.40 23.76
CA PRO A 116 -29.24 -39.86 23.21
C PRO A 116 -28.96 -38.51 22.56
N GLN A 117 -29.04 -38.43 21.23
CA GLN A 117 -28.98 -37.16 20.51
C GLN A 117 -30.10 -36.22 20.98
N PRO A 118 -29.79 -35.04 21.55
CA PRO A 118 -30.75 -33.97 21.58
C PRO A 118 -30.90 -33.45 20.15
N LYS A 119 -32.08 -33.66 19.57
CA LYS A 119 -32.54 -32.95 18.38
C LYS A 119 -32.71 -31.46 18.71
N SER A 120 -31.61 -30.71 18.86
CA SER A 120 -31.67 -29.24 18.86
C SER A 120 -31.65 -28.74 17.41
N GLY A 121 -32.83 -28.77 16.80
CA GLY A 121 -33.12 -28.01 15.59
C GLY A 121 -33.16 -26.52 15.89
N HIS A 122 -32.05 -25.96 16.37
CA HIS A 122 -31.78 -24.53 16.38
C HIS A 122 -30.54 -24.38 15.51
N ASN A 123 -30.75 -24.14 14.21
CA ASN A 123 -29.72 -23.51 13.41
C ASN A 123 -29.38 -22.21 14.14
N PRO A 124 -28.19 -22.05 14.75
CA PRO A 124 -27.81 -20.77 15.28
C PRO A 124 -27.79 -19.86 14.06
N VAL A 125 -28.77 -18.95 13.96
CA VAL A 125 -28.75 -17.90 12.95
C VAL A 125 -27.47 -17.14 13.25
N LEU A 126 -26.40 -17.45 12.51
CA LEU A 126 -25.11 -16.79 12.64
C LEU A 126 -25.40 -15.31 12.40
N LEU A 127 -25.39 -14.53 13.48
CA LEU A 127 -25.68 -13.11 13.43
C LEU A 127 -24.55 -12.48 12.59
N ILE A 128 -24.85 -12.16 11.33
CA ILE A 128 -23.91 -11.52 10.44
C ILE A 128 -23.56 -10.16 11.03
N THR A 129 -22.28 -9.92 11.24
CA THR A 129 -21.76 -8.65 11.77
C THR A 129 -21.80 -7.57 10.70
N HIS A 130 -21.72 -6.30 11.10
CA HIS A 130 -21.62 -5.20 10.14
C HIS A 130 -20.42 -5.33 9.21
N ALA A 131 -19.24 -5.68 9.73
CA ALA A 131 -18.04 -5.84 8.92
C ALA A 131 -18.22 -6.92 7.84
N GLN A 132 -18.86 -8.05 8.19
CA GLN A 132 -19.21 -9.10 7.23
C GLN A 132 -20.24 -8.63 6.20
N SER A 133 -21.20 -7.80 6.62
CA SER A 133 -22.20 -7.22 5.71
C SER A 133 -21.55 -6.27 4.71
N ILE A 134 -20.62 -5.42 5.15
CA ILE A 134 -19.81 -4.54 4.30
C ILE A 134 -18.95 -5.37 3.33
N ASP A 135 -18.26 -6.39 3.82
CA ASP A 135 -17.46 -7.28 2.95
C ASP A 135 -18.33 -7.95 1.89
N ARG A 136 -19.48 -8.50 2.29
CA ARG A 136 -20.43 -9.13 1.36
C ARG A 136 -20.95 -8.13 0.32
N LEU A 137 -21.28 -6.92 0.76
CA LEU A 137 -21.81 -5.86 -0.11
C LEU A 137 -20.81 -5.46 -1.19
N PHE A 138 -19.56 -5.16 -0.81
CA PHE A 138 -18.54 -4.71 -1.75
C PHE A 138 -17.92 -5.84 -2.58
N ASN A 139 -18.04 -7.10 -2.15
CA ASN A 139 -17.61 -8.26 -2.92
C ASN A 139 -18.70 -8.79 -3.88
N TRP A 140 -19.97 -8.41 -3.73
CA TRP A 140 -21.11 -8.96 -4.47
C TRP A 140 -20.95 -9.01 -6.00
N ARG A 141 -20.34 -7.97 -6.60
CA ARG A 141 -20.11 -7.92 -8.06
C ARG A 141 -18.79 -8.54 -8.51
N ARG A 142 -17.88 -8.89 -7.61
CA ARG A 142 -16.56 -9.42 -7.99
C ARG A 142 -16.68 -10.79 -8.69
N ASP A 143 -17.76 -11.50 -8.44
CA ASP A 143 -18.03 -12.80 -9.08
C ASP A 143 -18.63 -12.67 -10.49
N TYR A 144 -19.08 -11.48 -10.89
CA TYR A 144 -19.60 -11.23 -12.23
C TYR A 144 -18.48 -10.72 -13.15
N ILE A 145 -18.13 -11.51 -14.15
CA ILE A 145 -17.21 -11.13 -15.23
C ILE A 145 -18.04 -10.68 -16.44
N PRO A 146 -18.15 -9.37 -16.74
CA PRO A 146 -18.86 -8.90 -17.92
C PRO A 146 -18.24 -9.52 -19.18
N GLY A 147 -19.07 -10.16 -20.02
CA GLY A 147 -18.61 -10.78 -21.27
C GLY A 147 -18.34 -12.28 -21.19
N ASN A 148 -18.51 -12.92 -20.02
CA ASN A 148 -18.62 -14.37 -19.96
C ASN A 148 -20.10 -14.78 -20.03
N PRO A 149 -20.62 -15.25 -21.19
CA PRO A 149 -22.04 -15.51 -21.39
C PRO A 149 -22.58 -16.67 -20.53
N THR A 150 -21.71 -17.45 -19.89
CA THR A 150 -22.12 -18.58 -19.04
C THR A 150 -22.34 -18.19 -17.58
N LEU A 151 -22.01 -16.96 -17.16
CA LEU A 151 -22.25 -16.50 -15.79
C LEU A 151 -23.47 -15.57 -15.77
N ALA A 152 -24.54 -16.04 -15.12
CA ALA A 152 -25.67 -15.18 -14.80
C ALA A 152 -25.20 -14.01 -13.90
N PRO A 153 -25.85 -12.83 -13.97
CA PRO A 153 -25.61 -11.75 -13.02
C PRO A 153 -25.68 -12.28 -11.57
N SER A 154 -24.79 -11.82 -10.69
CA SER A 154 -24.84 -12.18 -9.27
C SER A 154 -26.25 -11.93 -8.72
N ALA A 155 -26.88 -12.93 -8.13
CA ALA A 155 -28.19 -12.77 -7.50
C ALA A 155 -28.11 -11.69 -6.41
N LYS A 156 -29.10 -10.79 -6.34
CA LYS A 156 -29.13 -9.75 -5.31
C LYS A 156 -29.04 -10.36 -3.90
N ILE A 157 -28.48 -9.62 -2.97
CA ILE A 157 -28.34 -10.06 -1.58
C ILE A 157 -29.71 -9.93 -0.89
N PRO A 158 -30.22 -10.98 -0.23
CA PRO A 158 -31.42 -10.86 0.60
C PRO A 158 -31.20 -9.85 1.73
N ARG A 159 -32.19 -9.00 2.01
CA ARG A 159 -32.10 -7.97 3.08
C ARG A 159 -31.79 -8.56 4.45
N SER A 160 -32.38 -9.71 4.77
CA SER A 160 -32.15 -10.43 6.03
C SER A 160 -30.70 -10.90 6.20
N ALA A 161 -29.92 -10.93 5.12
CA ALA A 161 -28.53 -11.36 5.10
C ALA A 161 -27.51 -10.23 5.27
N VAL A 162 -27.97 -8.98 5.46
CA VAL A 162 -27.13 -7.82 5.73
C VAL A 162 -27.62 -7.07 6.96
N ARG A 163 -26.68 -6.55 7.76
CA ARG A 163 -26.95 -5.68 8.91
C ARG A 163 -25.99 -4.52 8.91
N PHE A 164 -26.53 -3.31 8.96
CA PHE A 164 -25.74 -2.09 9.01
C PHE A 164 -26.03 -1.37 10.31
N HIS A 165 -24.99 -1.05 11.08
CA HIS A 165 -25.08 -0.04 12.11
C HIS A 165 -24.16 1.10 11.72
N VAL A 166 -24.64 2.31 11.91
CA VAL A 166 -23.93 3.52 11.53
C VAL A 166 -23.81 4.38 12.78
N ASP A 167 -22.58 4.66 13.16
CA ASP A 167 -22.22 5.48 14.30
C ASP A 167 -21.24 6.56 13.84
N ARG A 168 -21.73 7.79 13.89
CA ARG A 168 -20.97 8.99 13.52
C ARG A 168 -19.78 9.22 14.44
N ALA A 169 -19.90 8.93 15.74
CA ALA A 169 -18.81 9.09 16.70
C ALA A 169 -17.71 8.05 16.47
N ALA A 170 -18.08 6.80 16.17
CA ALA A 170 -17.13 5.76 15.79
C ALA A 170 -16.35 6.14 14.52
N PHE A 171 -17.05 6.65 13.49
CA PHE A 171 -16.41 7.14 12.28
C PHE A 171 -15.50 8.35 12.55
N ALA A 172 -15.93 9.32 13.34
CA ALA A 172 -15.11 10.49 13.67
C ALA A 172 -13.81 10.10 14.39
N ALA A 173 -13.88 9.18 15.36
CA ALA A 173 -12.71 8.65 16.04
C ALA A 173 -11.77 7.92 15.07
N TYR A 174 -12.31 7.17 14.12
CA TYR A 174 -11.55 6.53 13.06
C TYR A 174 -10.87 7.54 12.13
N ALA A 175 -11.62 8.53 11.66
CA ALA A 175 -11.13 9.59 10.76
C ALA A 175 -9.98 10.38 11.40
N ALA A 176 -10.04 10.65 12.70
CA ALA A 176 -8.95 11.29 13.43
C ALA A 176 -7.67 10.44 13.43
N ARG A 177 -7.77 9.15 13.77
CA ARG A 177 -6.62 8.21 13.73
C ARG A 177 -6.03 8.08 12.33
N TYR A 178 -6.90 7.95 11.33
CA TYR A 178 -6.49 7.85 9.94
C TYR A 178 -5.78 9.13 9.46
N THR A 179 -6.29 10.30 9.84
CA THR A 179 -5.68 11.59 9.47
C THR A 179 -4.29 11.72 10.06
N ALA A 180 -4.09 11.31 11.32
CA ALA A 180 -2.76 11.27 11.94
C ALA A 180 -1.81 10.29 11.23
N LEU A 181 -2.30 9.13 10.82
CA LEU A 181 -1.54 8.15 10.03
C LEU A 181 -1.12 8.72 8.66
N LEU A 182 -2.05 9.40 7.96
CA LEU A 182 -1.77 10.06 6.69
C LEU A 182 -0.75 11.20 6.85
N ASP A 183 -0.87 12.01 7.91
CA ASP A 183 0.08 13.09 8.18
C ASP A 183 1.49 12.54 8.47
N MET A 184 1.61 11.48 9.28
CA MET A 184 2.89 10.79 9.50
C MET A 184 3.49 10.29 8.18
N TYR A 185 2.68 9.69 7.30
CA TYR A 185 3.11 9.24 5.98
C TYR A 185 3.68 10.41 5.15
N LEU A 186 2.93 11.50 5.03
CA LEU A 186 3.29 12.67 4.21
C LEU A 186 4.53 13.39 4.74
N THR A 187 4.60 13.59 6.05
CA THR A 187 5.67 14.38 6.69
C THR A 187 6.98 13.63 6.82
N THR A 188 6.93 12.29 6.96
CA THR A 188 8.13 11.48 7.23
C THR A 188 8.55 10.68 6.01
N TYR A 189 7.71 9.75 5.56
CA TYR A 189 8.11 8.76 4.57
C TYR A 189 8.16 9.34 3.16
N TYR A 190 7.07 10.01 2.75
CA TYR A 190 6.97 10.62 1.43
C TYR A 190 8.00 11.76 1.27
N ARG A 191 8.13 12.64 2.27
CA ARG A 191 9.11 13.73 2.26
C ARG A 191 10.55 13.23 2.06
N ARG A 192 10.99 12.25 2.87
CA ARG A 192 12.35 11.68 2.77
C ARG A 192 12.63 11.09 1.39
N TYR A 193 11.65 10.39 0.82
CA TYR A 193 11.76 9.87 -0.54
C TYR A 193 11.89 11.01 -1.57
N ARG A 194 11.05 12.05 -1.51
CA ARG A 194 11.14 13.20 -2.44
C ARG A 194 12.46 13.96 -2.33
N GLU A 195 13.00 14.10 -1.12
CA GLU A 195 14.33 14.68 -0.91
C GLU A 195 15.43 13.84 -1.59
N ALA A 196 15.33 12.51 -1.52
CA ALA A 196 16.27 11.59 -2.16
C ALA A 196 16.18 11.65 -3.69
N VAL A 197 14.97 11.73 -4.25
CA VAL A 197 14.75 11.97 -5.69
C VAL A 197 15.47 13.24 -6.13
N GLY A 198 15.26 14.35 -5.40
CA GLY A 198 15.94 15.60 -5.71
C GLY A 198 17.47 15.51 -5.59
N ALA A 199 18.00 14.69 -4.69
CA ALA A 199 19.45 14.47 -4.57
C ALA A 199 20.02 13.72 -5.78
N VAL A 200 19.32 12.68 -6.26
CA VAL A 200 19.70 11.95 -7.47
C VAL A 200 19.63 12.87 -8.70
N GLU A 201 18.54 13.62 -8.87
CA GLU A 201 18.38 14.55 -10.00
C GLU A 201 19.51 15.59 -10.04
N ARG A 202 19.88 16.17 -8.89
CA ARG A 202 21.04 17.07 -8.79
C ARG A 202 22.34 16.37 -9.19
N SER A 203 22.54 15.13 -8.75
CA SER A 203 23.73 14.35 -9.13
C SER A 203 23.79 14.09 -10.63
N ILE A 204 22.67 13.76 -11.28
CA ILE A 204 22.60 13.54 -12.73
C ILE A 204 22.95 14.83 -13.49
N VAL A 205 22.43 15.99 -13.04
CA VAL A 205 22.76 17.29 -13.64
C VAL A 205 24.26 17.64 -13.50
N LEU A 206 24.88 17.29 -12.37
CA LEU A 206 26.32 17.48 -12.16
C LEU A 206 27.16 16.57 -13.06
N LEU A 207 26.74 15.32 -13.26
CA LEU A 207 27.39 14.39 -14.19
C LEU A 207 27.37 14.94 -15.62
N ARG A 208 26.23 15.47 -16.06
CA ARG A 208 26.07 16.08 -17.39
C ARG A 208 26.97 17.29 -17.60
N SER A 209 27.08 18.14 -16.58
CA SER A 209 27.84 19.39 -16.67
C SER A 209 29.35 19.17 -16.71
N GLY A 210 29.85 17.95 -16.50
CA GLY A 210 31.29 17.64 -16.48
C GLY A 210 32.06 18.37 -15.37
N SER A 211 31.36 19.05 -14.45
CA SER A 211 31.94 19.95 -13.44
C SER A 211 32.52 19.21 -12.24
N GLY A 212 32.92 17.95 -12.42
CA GLY A 212 33.56 17.12 -11.41
C GLY A 212 34.99 17.58 -11.18
N THR A 213 35.17 18.46 -10.20
CA THR A 213 36.34 18.48 -9.29
C THR A 213 37.72 18.34 -9.95
N GLY A 214 37.93 18.92 -11.12
CA GLY A 214 39.25 19.12 -11.72
C GLY A 214 39.99 20.25 -11.04
N ARG A 215 40.15 20.22 -9.70
CA ARG A 215 40.98 21.17 -8.96
C ARG A 215 42.36 20.56 -8.75
N ASN A 216 43.07 20.34 -9.84
CA ASN A 216 44.53 20.16 -9.81
C ASN A 216 45.16 21.56 -9.70
N GLN A 217 45.31 22.04 -8.46
CA GLN A 217 46.34 23.02 -8.12
C GLN A 217 47.57 22.21 -7.67
N GLY A 218 48.50 22.04 -8.58
CA GLY A 218 49.78 21.36 -8.34
C GLY A 218 50.52 21.32 -9.64
N GLY A 219 51.43 22.29 -9.84
CA GLY A 219 52.18 22.46 -11.07
C GLY A 219 53.19 21.34 -11.31
N GLU A 220 53.68 21.25 -12.54
CA GLU A 220 55.08 21.57 -12.87
C GLU A 220 55.29 21.41 -14.37
N ALA A 221 56.10 22.32 -14.92
CA ALA A 221 56.44 22.43 -16.32
C ALA A 221 57.28 21.23 -16.78
N GLY A 222 56.70 20.34 -17.57
CA GLY A 222 57.40 19.27 -18.27
C GLY A 222 57.03 19.31 -19.75
N GLN A 223 57.85 20.00 -20.54
CA GLN A 223 57.67 20.19 -21.98
C GLN A 223 58.09 18.91 -22.72
N GLY A 224 57.12 18.04 -23.02
CA GLY A 224 57.33 16.80 -23.79
C GLY A 224 56.42 16.77 -25.02
N GLU A 225 56.99 17.04 -26.20
CA GLU A 225 56.33 16.92 -27.49
C GLU A 225 56.12 15.45 -27.85
N GLY A 226 54.92 14.93 -27.64
CA GLY A 226 54.54 13.60 -28.10
C GLY A 226 53.11 13.24 -27.73
N GLY A 227 52.15 13.45 -28.63
CA GLY A 227 50.79 12.96 -28.38
C GLY A 227 49.72 13.46 -29.35
N ARG A 228 49.75 13.00 -30.61
CA ARG A 228 48.62 13.18 -31.54
C ARG A 228 47.56 12.06 -31.41
N ASP A 229 47.85 11.01 -30.63
CA ASP A 229 46.99 9.82 -30.50
C ASP A 229 46.18 9.80 -29.20
N GLY A 230 46.66 10.46 -28.12
CA GLY A 230 45.95 10.53 -26.84
C GLY A 230 44.65 11.33 -26.86
N ASP A 231 44.45 12.18 -27.88
CA ASP A 231 43.24 13.00 -28.04
C ASP A 231 42.02 12.17 -28.49
N LYS A 232 42.24 11.07 -29.20
CA LYS A 232 41.14 10.18 -29.67
C LYS A 232 40.59 9.30 -28.56
N ASP A 233 41.45 8.84 -27.64
CA ASP A 233 41.03 7.97 -26.54
C ASP A 233 40.26 8.75 -25.48
N THR A 234 40.63 10.02 -25.23
CA THR A 234 39.88 10.92 -24.35
C THR A 234 38.52 11.30 -24.92
N GLU A 235 38.44 11.54 -26.23
CA GLU A 235 37.18 11.81 -26.94
C GLU A 235 36.23 10.61 -26.86
N LYS A 236 36.69 9.40 -27.19
CA LYS A 236 35.89 8.17 -27.04
C LYS A 236 35.43 7.92 -25.61
N ALA A 237 36.29 8.14 -24.62
CA ALA A 237 35.92 8.00 -23.21
C ALA A 237 34.84 8.99 -22.79
N ARG A 238 34.87 10.21 -23.34
CA ARG A 238 33.84 11.23 -23.13
C ARG A 238 32.51 10.84 -23.80
N GLU A 239 32.55 10.37 -25.03
CA GLU A 239 31.36 9.90 -25.76
C GLU A 239 30.69 8.72 -25.04
N MET A 240 31.48 7.73 -24.59
CA MET A 240 30.97 6.59 -23.83
C MET A 240 30.26 7.07 -22.56
N ARG A 241 30.88 7.99 -21.82
CA ARG A 241 30.28 8.59 -20.61
C ARG A 241 28.99 9.36 -20.91
N GLU A 242 28.90 10.01 -22.06
CA GLU A 242 27.68 10.71 -22.47
C GLU A 242 26.54 9.74 -22.79
N LEU A 243 26.83 8.65 -23.50
CA LEU A 243 25.87 7.58 -23.76
C LEU A 243 25.34 6.96 -22.46
N ASP A 244 26.24 6.70 -21.52
CA ASP A 244 25.94 6.18 -20.18
C ASP A 244 25.00 7.13 -19.40
N CYS A 245 25.30 8.43 -19.41
CA CYS A 245 24.43 9.45 -18.80
C CYS A 245 23.04 9.49 -19.43
N ARG A 246 22.94 9.41 -20.77
CA ARG A 246 21.64 9.38 -21.46
C ARG A 246 20.82 8.14 -21.12
N GLN A 247 21.47 6.98 -21.02
CA GLN A 247 20.78 5.76 -20.64
C GLN A 247 20.28 5.82 -19.17
N LEU A 248 21.08 6.39 -18.27
CA LEU A 248 20.64 6.67 -16.89
C LEU A 248 19.44 7.61 -16.86
N GLU A 249 19.51 8.76 -17.54
CA GLU A 249 18.41 9.73 -17.61
C GLU A 249 17.14 9.10 -18.16
N TRP A 250 17.27 8.27 -19.20
CA TRP A 250 16.15 7.55 -19.77
C TRP A 250 15.53 6.58 -18.76
N TRP A 251 16.33 5.74 -18.09
CA TRP A 251 15.80 4.82 -17.08
C TRP A 251 15.18 5.59 -15.91
N TRP A 252 15.85 6.61 -15.41
CA TRP A 252 15.41 7.44 -14.29
C TRP A 252 14.06 8.11 -14.59
N GLY A 253 13.95 8.81 -15.71
CA GLY A 253 12.73 9.52 -16.09
C GLY A 253 11.62 8.60 -16.59
N THR A 254 11.96 7.67 -17.47
CA THR A 254 10.97 6.86 -18.20
C THR A 254 10.52 5.66 -17.39
N VAL A 255 11.38 5.05 -16.57
CA VAL A 255 11.03 3.86 -15.79
C VAL A 255 10.76 4.25 -14.35
N PHE A 256 11.78 4.75 -13.64
CA PHE A 256 11.68 4.98 -12.20
C PHE A 256 10.64 6.03 -11.83
N LEU A 257 10.78 7.27 -12.33
CA LEU A 257 9.87 8.35 -12.02
C LEU A 257 8.47 8.10 -12.56
N ARG A 258 8.33 7.48 -13.74
CA ARG A 258 7.02 7.14 -14.30
C ARG A 258 6.25 6.17 -13.40
N GLU A 259 6.91 5.13 -12.91
CA GLU A 259 6.26 4.20 -11.99
C GLU A 259 5.95 4.88 -10.66
N MET A 260 6.87 5.67 -10.08
CA MET A 260 6.59 6.44 -8.86
C MET A 260 5.42 7.42 -9.02
N MET A 261 5.31 8.09 -10.16
CA MET A 261 4.21 9.03 -10.46
C MET A 261 2.84 8.37 -10.41
N ARG A 262 2.72 7.09 -10.81
CA ARG A 262 1.45 6.35 -10.67
C ARG A 262 1.00 6.29 -9.22
N TRP A 263 1.93 6.12 -8.29
CA TRP A 263 1.66 6.08 -6.86
C TRP A 263 1.44 7.46 -6.26
N GLU A 264 2.28 8.44 -6.63
CA GLU A 264 2.15 9.82 -6.16
C GLU A 264 0.80 10.42 -6.56
N SER A 265 0.28 10.08 -7.74
CA SER A 265 -1.04 10.53 -8.22
C SER A 265 -2.21 10.12 -7.33
N ARG A 266 -2.03 9.08 -6.49
CA ARG A 266 -3.06 8.57 -5.57
C ARG A 266 -3.07 9.28 -4.23
N ILE A 267 -1.95 9.90 -3.83
CA ILE A 267 -1.81 10.55 -2.52
C ILE A 267 -2.94 11.57 -2.25
N PRO A 268 -3.35 12.44 -3.21
CA PRO A 268 -4.47 13.36 -2.97
C PRO A 268 -5.81 12.66 -2.70
N LEU A 269 -6.00 11.46 -3.25
CA LEU A 269 -7.22 10.65 -3.11
C LEU A 269 -7.30 9.97 -1.73
N LEU A 270 -6.22 9.98 -0.96
CA LEU A 270 -6.16 9.40 0.39
C LEU A 270 -6.75 10.30 1.46
N ARG A 271 -7.25 11.50 1.12
CA ARG A 271 -7.92 12.36 2.11
C ARG A 271 -9.24 11.74 2.55
N MET A 272 -9.46 11.66 3.86
CA MET A 272 -10.70 11.09 4.42
C MET A 272 -11.90 11.94 3.97
N PRO A 273 -12.92 11.35 3.32
CA PRO A 273 -14.14 12.05 2.99
C PRO A 273 -14.94 12.41 4.24
N ALA A 274 -15.86 13.37 4.10
CA ALA A 274 -16.84 13.65 5.14
C ALA A 274 -17.74 12.43 5.39
N PHE A 275 -18.30 12.33 6.59
CA PHE A 275 -19.15 11.22 7.01
C PHE A 275 -20.32 10.99 6.04
N GLU A 276 -20.98 12.07 5.63
CA GLU A 276 -22.14 12.08 4.75
C GLU A 276 -21.81 11.47 3.38
N VAL A 277 -20.60 11.73 2.87
CA VAL A 277 -20.12 11.14 1.61
C VAL A 277 -19.93 9.64 1.77
N VAL A 278 -19.33 9.19 2.88
CA VAL A 278 -19.12 7.76 3.15
C VAL A 278 -20.46 7.03 3.30
N ILE A 279 -21.43 7.62 3.98
CA ILE A 279 -22.79 7.05 4.11
C ILE A 279 -23.50 7.01 2.75
N GLY A 280 -23.41 8.06 1.95
CA GLY A 280 -23.95 8.06 0.60
C GLY A 280 -23.37 6.95 -0.28
N GLU A 281 -22.06 6.71 -0.19
CA GLU A 281 -21.40 5.60 -0.89
C GLU A 281 -21.93 4.22 -0.44
N VAL A 282 -22.16 4.02 0.86
CA VAL A 282 -22.72 2.77 1.40
C VAL A 282 -24.17 2.60 0.97
N TYR A 283 -24.97 3.66 1.03
CA TYR A 283 -26.37 3.64 0.62
C TYR A 283 -26.53 3.25 -0.86
N GLU A 284 -25.73 3.85 -1.75
CA GLU A 284 -25.74 3.50 -3.17
C GLU A 284 -25.31 2.05 -3.42
N ALA A 285 -24.31 1.56 -2.69
CA ALA A 285 -23.90 0.16 -2.76
C ALA A 285 -25.03 -0.79 -2.32
N VAL A 286 -25.73 -0.48 -1.22
CA VAL A 286 -26.91 -1.23 -0.74
C VAL A 286 -28.01 -1.24 -1.78
N ARG A 287 -28.39 -0.07 -2.31
CA ARG A 287 -29.42 0.09 -3.34
C ARG A 287 -29.12 -0.74 -4.60
N GLY A 288 -27.84 -0.82 -4.97
CA GLY A 288 -27.40 -1.58 -6.15
C GLY A 288 -27.32 -3.09 -5.95
N ALA A 289 -27.09 -3.57 -4.73
CA ALA A 289 -26.75 -4.97 -4.45
C ALA A 289 -27.82 -5.75 -3.68
N VAL A 290 -28.67 -5.07 -2.92
CA VAL A 290 -29.67 -5.69 -2.04
C VAL A 290 -31.04 -5.72 -2.72
N GLU A 291 -31.82 -6.76 -2.45
CA GLU A 291 -33.19 -6.91 -2.97
C GLU A 291 -34.10 -5.73 -2.59
N GLU A 292 -35.00 -5.37 -3.52
CA GLU A 292 -36.10 -4.45 -3.25
C GLU A 292 -37.25 -5.25 -2.64
N GLY A 293 -37.72 -4.84 -1.47
CA GLY A 293 -38.86 -5.39 -0.75
C GLY A 293 -39.67 -4.26 -0.12
N GLU A 294 -40.89 -4.57 0.32
CA GLU A 294 -41.87 -3.59 0.82
C GLU A 294 -41.54 -3.06 2.23
N GLU A 295 -40.68 -3.73 3.00
CA GLU A 295 -40.26 -3.26 4.33
C GLU A 295 -39.09 -2.27 4.27
N GLU A 296 -39.29 -1.09 4.85
CA GLU A 296 -38.30 -0.03 5.02
C GLU A 296 -37.05 -0.54 5.77
N VAL A 297 -35.86 -0.29 5.24
CA VAL A 297 -34.60 -0.62 5.94
C VAL A 297 -34.52 0.23 7.20
N VAL A 298 -34.71 -0.40 8.37
CA VAL A 298 -34.64 0.28 9.66
C VAL A 298 -33.19 0.71 9.93
N TRP A 299 -32.91 1.99 9.74
CA TRP A 299 -31.68 2.61 10.23
C TRP A 299 -31.87 2.88 11.73
N GLU A 300 -31.43 1.96 12.58
CA GLU A 300 -31.42 2.20 14.03
C GLU A 300 -30.37 3.28 14.36
N GLU A 301 -30.76 4.55 14.26
CA GLU A 301 -30.06 5.65 14.92
C GLU A 301 -30.27 5.48 16.43
N ARG A 302 -29.30 4.88 17.12
CA ARG A 302 -29.28 4.90 18.58
C ARG A 302 -29.10 6.33 19.07
N GLY A 303 -30.23 6.99 19.31
CA GLY A 303 -30.45 8.08 20.27
C GLY A 303 -29.27 9.02 20.50
N PHE A 304 -29.05 9.97 19.60
CA PHE A 304 -28.46 11.26 19.93
C PHE A 304 -29.07 12.33 19.02
N GLY A 305 -30.06 13.05 19.55
CA GLY A 305 -30.54 14.37 19.11
C GLY A 305 -30.78 14.55 17.61
N GLY A 306 -32.06 14.56 17.21
CA GLY A 306 -32.49 14.85 15.84
C GLY A 306 -31.80 16.08 15.24
N TYR A 307 -31.19 15.87 14.07
CA TYR A 307 -30.79 16.95 13.19
C TYR A 307 -31.97 17.30 12.29
N ASP A 308 -32.43 18.54 12.44
CA ASP A 308 -33.28 19.22 11.49
C ASP A 308 -32.47 19.42 10.19
N LEU A 309 -32.81 18.68 9.13
CA LEU A 309 -32.21 18.80 7.80
C LEU A 309 -32.76 20.04 7.06
N ASN A 310 -32.79 21.18 7.74
CA ASN A 310 -33.18 22.45 7.17
C ASN A 310 -31.95 23.34 6.99
N CYS A 311 -31.07 22.95 6.06
CA CYS A 311 -30.07 23.88 5.54
C CYS A 311 -30.74 24.82 4.55
N GLY A 312 -31.29 25.90 5.10
CA GLY A 312 -31.64 27.10 4.34
C GLY A 312 -30.40 27.75 3.70
N ARG A 313 -30.68 28.36 2.54
CA ARG A 313 -29.86 29.23 1.68
C ARG A 313 -28.58 29.85 2.26
#